data_AF-A0A9C8JC17-F1
#
_entry.id   AF-A0A9C8JC17-F1
#
_cell.length_a   1.000
_cell.length_b   1.000
_cell.length_c   1.000
_cell.angle_alpha   90.00
_cell.angle_beta   90.00
_cell.angle_gamma   90.00
#
_symmetry.space_group_name_H-M   'P 1'
#
loop_
_entity.id
_entity.type
_entity.pdbx_description
1 polymer ?
#
loop_
_entity_poly.entity_id
_entity_poly.type
_entity_poly.pdbx_seq_one_letter_code
_entity_poly.pdbx_strand_id
1 'polypeptide(L)'
;MTIFEIVHTIFKLADFKEWFEDRKYAKRADTRSIAKRVMRIFDAHDIPVSRIAEVFPEFNFQLSDFDNLDSIRKVIMIRFLDRLSELFFINRSWLDTGEGSLQQF
;
A
#
# COMPACT_ATOMS: atom_id res chain seq x y z
N MET A 1 17.54 -5.88 31.87
CA MET A 1 17.17 -6.41 30.54
C MET A 1 17.29 -7.92 30.62
N THR A 2 16.18 -8.62 30.82
CA THR A 2 16.19 -10.08 31.02
C THR A 2 16.19 -10.81 29.68
N ILE A 3 16.75 -12.03 29.65
CA ILE A 3 16.85 -12.87 28.44
C ILE A 3 15.46 -13.08 27.79
N PHE A 4 14.38 -13.02 28.58
CA PHE A 4 13.00 -13.16 28.12
C PHE A 4 12.51 -12.01 27.20
N GLU A 5 12.92 -10.77 27.48
CA GLU A 5 12.54 -9.60 26.66
C GLU A 5 13.28 -9.59 25.30
N ILE A 6 14.52 -10.09 25.29
CA ILE A 6 15.34 -10.20 24.09
C ILE A 6 14.76 -11.27 23.16
N VAL A 7 14.39 -12.44 23.68
CA VAL A 7 13.80 -13.53 22.89
C VAL A 7 12.46 -13.11 22.27
N HIS A 8 11.59 -12.41 23.02
CA HIS A 8 10.30 -11.97 22.50
C HIS A 8 10.42 -10.89 21.39
N THR A 9 11.45 -10.04 21.49
CA THR A 9 11.74 -9.02 20.47
C THR A 9 12.33 -9.65 19.19
N ILE A 10 13.19 -10.66 19.34
CA ILE A 10 13.78 -11.39 18.21
C ILE A 10 12.70 -12.19 17.46
N PHE A 11 11.76 -12.84 18.17
CA PHE A 11 10.65 -13.56 17.53
C PHE A 11 9.72 -12.62 16.73
N LYS A 12 9.37 -11.44 17.26
CA LYS A 12 8.57 -10.46 16.52
C LYS A 12 9.27 -9.92 15.26
N LEU A 13 10.60 -9.79 15.30
CA LEU A 13 11.39 -9.33 14.16
C LEU A 13 11.57 -10.42 13.09
N ALA A 14 11.65 -11.68 13.50
CA ALA A 14 11.71 -12.82 12.59
C ALA A 14 10.40 -12.98 11.80
N ASP A 15 9.24 -12.98 12.47
CA ASP A 15 7.92 -13.04 11.82
C ASP A 15 7.69 -11.86 10.87
N PHE A 16 8.14 -10.66 11.26
CA PHE A 16 8.00 -9.46 10.44
C PHE A 16 8.88 -9.49 9.20
N LYS A 17 10.08 -10.08 9.29
CA LYS A 17 11.01 -10.22 8.17
C LYS A 17 10.57 -11.32 7.20
N GLU A 18 10.09 -12.45 7.71
CA GLU A 18 9.59 -13.56 6.89
C GLU A 18 8.31 -13.16 6.14
N TRP A 19 7.39 -12.44 6.81
CA TRP A 19 6.25 -11.79 6.15
C TRP A 19 6.66 -10.74 5.11
N PHE A 20 7.72 -9.96 5.36
CA PHE A 20 8.25 -9.00 4.39
C PHE A 20 8.88 -9.68 3.16
N GLU A 21 9.53 -10.83 3.35
CA GLU A 21 10.15 -11.63 2.28
C GLU A 21 9.09 -12.36 1.45
N ASP A 22 8.05 -12.93 2.06
CA ASP A 22 6.90 -13.50 1.34
C ASP A 22 6.13 -12.42 0.54
N ARG A 23 5.94 -11.23 1.14
CA ARG A 23 5.42 -10.06 0.40
C ARG A 23 6.36 -9.57 -0.69
N LYS A 24 7.65 -9.87 -0.65
CA LYS A 24 8.64 -9.48 -1.68
C LYS A 24 8.66 -10.47 -2.85
N TYR A 25 8.38 -11.76 -2.61
CA TYR A 25 8.31 -12.80 -3.64
C TYR A 25 6.98 -12.81 -4.42
N ALA A 26 5.83 -12.53 -3.79
CA ALA A 26 4.57 -12.29 -4.50
C ALA A 26 4.54 -10.97 -5.30
N LYS A 27 5.47 -10.05 -5.00
CA LYS A 27 5.47 -8.64 -5.41
C LYS A 27 5.89 -8.34 -6.85
N ARG A 28 6.34 -9.27 -7.68
CA ARG A 28 6.82 -8.90 -9.04
C ARG A 28 5.79 -9.05 -10.15
N ALA A 29 4.73 -9.85 -9.95
CA ALA A 29 3.73 -10.09 -10.99
C ALA A 29 2.57 -9.07 -10.98
N ASP A 30 2.22 -8.44 -9.84
CA ASP A 30 0.96 -7.67 -9.76
C ASP A 30 1.03 -6.22 -9.25
N THR A 31 2.22 -5.66 -8.94
CA THR A 31 2.28 -4.25 -8.46
C THR A 31 1.79 -3.24 -9.51
N ARG A 32 1.87 -3.60 -10.80
CA ARG A 32 1.32 -2.78 -11.89
C ARG A 32 -0.20 -2.77 -11.88
N SER A 33 -0.85 -3.89 -11.55
CA SER A 33 -2.30 -3.94 -11.41
C SER A 33 -2.77 -3.20 -10.17
N ILE A 34 -2.02 -3.30 -9.07
CA ILE A 34 -2.26 -2.47 -7.87
C ILE A 34 -2.14 -0.98 -8.24
N ALA A 35 -1.09 -0.56 -8.94
CA ALA A 35 -0.95 0.83 -9.40
C ALA A 35 -2.12 1.28 -10.28
N LYS A 36 -2.60 0.42 -11.19
CA LYS A 36 -3.80 0.71 -11.99
C LYS A 36 -5.05 0.87 -11.11
N ARG A 37 -5.21 0.01 -10.09
CA ARG A 37 -6.34 0.11 -9.14
C ARG A 37 -6.28 1.42 -8.35
N VAL A 38 -5.10 1.79 -7.84
CA VAL A 38 -4.87 3.06 -7.14
C VAL A 38 -5.26 4.25 -8.02
N MET A 39 -4.80 4.29 -9.27
CA MET A 39 -5.17 5.39 -10.19
C MET A 39 -6.67 5.43 -10.46
N ARG A 40 -7.30 4.28 -10.69
CA ARG A 40 -8.76 4.21 -10.88
C ARG A 40 -9.54 4.74 -9.68
N ILE A 41 -9.02 4.56 -8.47
CA ILE A 41 -9.64 5.11 -7.26
C ILE A 41 -9.56 6.63 -7.29
N PHE A 42 -8.39 7.20 -7.57
CA PHE A 42 -8.26 8.66 -7.70
C PHE A 42 -9.13 9.24 -8.81
N ASP A 43 -9.16 8.59 -9.97
CA ASP A 43 -10.02 8.99 -11.08
C ASP A 43 -11.51 8.93 -10.70
N ALA A 44 -11.94 7.87 -10.01
CA ALA A 44 -13.33 7.71 -9.57
C ALA A 44 -13.77 8.74 -8.51
N HIS A 45 -12.82 9.25 -7.73
CA HIS A 45 -13.05 10.27 -6.71
C HIS A 45 -12.72 11.70 -7.20
N ASP A 46 -12.42 11.88 -8.49
CA ASP A 46 -12.04 13.16 -9.11
C ASP A 46 -10.87 13.86 -8.38
N ILE A 47 -9.88 13.07 -7.97
CA ILE A 47 -8.67 13.56 -7.29
C ILE A 47 -7.57 13.72 -8.34
N PRO A 48 -7.26 14.95 -8.78
CA PRO A 48 -6.15 15.16 -9.70
C PRO A 48 -4.83 14.84 -9.01
N VAL A 49 -3.83 14.41 -9.80
CA VAL A 49 -2.48 14.10 -9.32
C VAL A 49 -1.88 15.21 -8.46
N SER A 50 -2.15 16.47 -8.82
CA SER A 50 -1.71 17.65 -8.06
C SER A 50 -2.16 17.68 -6.61
N ARG A 51 -3.30 17.06 -6.29
CA ARG A 51 -3.89 17.04 -4.94
C ARG A 51 -3.56 15.78 -4.15
N ILE A 52 -2.99 14.74 -4.75
CA ILE A 52 -2.73 13.48 -4.03
C ILE A 52 -1.82 13.71 -2.81
N ALA A 53 -0.81 14.56 -2.93
CA ALA A 53 0.07 14.92 -1.81
C ALA A 53 -0.67 15.68 -0.69
N GLU A 54 -1.71 16.45 -1.01
CA GLU A 54 -2.54 17.15 -0.03
C GLU A 54 -3.50 16.19 0.69
N VAL A 55 -3.99 15.17 -0.02
CA VAL A 55 -4.87 14.12 0.55
C VAL A 55 -4.09 13.17 1.46
N PHE A 56 -2.81 12.95 1.15
CA PHE A 56 -1.92 12.00 1.83
C PHE A 56 -0.63 12.69 2.33
N PRO A 57 -0.72 13.73 3.18
CA PRO A 57 0.42 14.54 3.59
C PRO A 57 1.48 13.76 4.36
N GLU A 58 1.10 12.65 5.01
CA GLU A 58 1.98 11.81 5.82
C GLU A 58 3.00 10.99 5.01
N PHE A 59 2.83 10.90 3.68
CA PHE A 59 3.71 10.12 2.81
C PHE A 59 4.72 10.96 2.02
N ASN A 60 4.66 12.29 2.13
CA ASN A 60 5.57 13.23 1.47
C ASN A 60 5.72 12.96 -0.04
N PHE A 61 4.59 12.69 -0.71
CA PHE A 61 4.57 12.38 -2.13
C PHE A 61 4.94 13.58 -3.01
N GLN A 62 5.57 13.30 -4.13
CA GLN A 62 5.80 14.25 -5.21
C GLN A 62 4.83 14.02 -6.37
N LEU A 63 4.58 15.07 -7.15
CA LEU A 63 3.74 14.95 -8.36
C LEU A 63 4.28 13.90 -9.35
N SER A 64 5.61 13.84 -9.46
CA SER A 64 6.33 12.87 -10.30
C SER A 64 6.08 11.41 -9.90
N ASP A 65 5.67 11.15 -8.66
CA ASP A 65 5.36 9.81 -8.17
C ASP A 65 4.08 9.25 -8.80
N PHE A 66 3.21 10.11 -9.33
CA PHE A 66 1.91 9.75 -9.93
C PHE A 66 1.78 10.07 -11.42
N ASP A 67 2.88 10.48 -12.07
CA ASP A 67 2.91 10.82 -13.49
C ASP A 67 2.60 9.61 -14.40
N ASN A 68 3.05 8.42 -14.01
CA ASN A 68 2.82 7.19 -14.76
C ASN A 68 2.82 5.96 -13.84
N LEU A 69 2.36 4.82 -14.38
CA LEU A 69 2.26 3.56 -13.62
C LEU A 69 3.60 3.08 -13.04
N ASP A 70 4.71 3.34 -13.72
CA ASP A 70 6.03 2.92 -13.25
C ASP A 70 6.53 3.78 -12.08
N SER A 71 6.18 5.07 -12.04
CA SER A 71 6.42 5.95 -10.89
C SER A 71 5.62 5.50 -9.67
N ILE A 72 4.32 5.24 -9.83
CA ILE A 72 3.43 4.85 -8.72
C ILE A 72 3.91 3.56 -8.09
N ARG A 73 4.35 2.61 -8.92
CA ARG A 73 4.91 1.35 -8.43
C ARG A 73 6.06 1.53 -7.44
N LYS A 74 6.83 2.61 -7.55
CA LYS A 74 7.96 2.90 -6.65
C LYS A 74 7.51 3.40 -5.28
N VAL A 75 6.34 4.05 -5.22
CA VAL A 75 5.79 4.62 -3.98
C VAL A 75 4.71 3.75 -3.34
N ILE A 76 4.21 2.73 -4.04
CA ILE A 76 3.31 1.74 -3.46
C ILE A 76 3.98 1.03 -2.29
N MET A 77 3.48 1.32 -1.10
CA MET A 77 3.85 0.69 0.15
C MET A 77 2.60 0.31 0.93
N ILE A 78 2.75 -0.68 1.82
CA ILE A 78 1.64 -1.27 2.57
C ILE A 78 0.86 -0.18 3.32
N ARG A 79 1.55 0.70 4.04
CA ARG A 79 0.93 1.80 4.80
C ARG A 79 0.11 2.75 3.92
N PHE A 80 0.57 3.02 2.69
CA PHE A 80 -0.18 3.85 1.75
C PHE A 80 -1.46 3.16 1.29
N LEU A 81 -1.38 1.88 0.93
CA LEU A 81 -2.55 1.10 0.53
C LEU A 81 -3.56 0.92 1.66
N ASP A 82 -3.09 0.75 2.90
CA ASP A 82 -3.93 0.69 4.09
C ASP A 82 -4.67 2.03 4.29
N ARG A 83 -3.94 3.15 4.20
CA ARG A 83 -4.55 4.48 4.31
C ARG A 83 -5.54 4.78 3.20
N LEU A 84 -5.22 4.41 1.96
CA LEU A 84 -6.11 4.54 0.80
C LEU A 84 -7.42 3.75 1.03
N SER A 85 -7.28 2.52 1.53
CA SER A 85 -8.39 1.64 1.87
C SER A 85 -9.30 2.24 2.94
N GLU A 86 -8.72 2.78 4.01
CA GLU A 86 -9.47 3.47 5.07
C GLU A 86 -10.18 4.74 4.57
N LEU A 87 -9.48 5.60 3.84
CA LEU A 87 -10.00 6.91 3.45
C LEU A 87 -11.18 6.80 2.46
N PHE A 88 -11.12 5.84 1.54
CA PHE A 88 -12.14 5.64 0.51
C PHE A 88 -13.10 4.48 0.82
N PHE A 89 -13.03 3.87 2.01
CA PHE A 89 -13.85 2.73 2.40
C PHE A 89 -13.74 1.53 1.42
N ILE A 90 -12.53 1.31 0.91
CA ILE A 90 -12.23 0.27 -0.08
C ILE A 90 -11.75 -0.98 0.64
N ASN A 91 -12.17 -2.15 0.19
CA ASN A 91 -11.68 -3.42 0.72
C ASN A 91 -10.19 -3.60 0.40
N ARG A 92 -9.37 -3.72 1.45
CA ARG A 92 -7.92 -3.89 1.35
C ARG A 92 -7.52 -5.12 0.54
N SER A 93 -8.27 -6.22 0.63
CA SER A 93 -8.03 -7.44 -0.13
C SER A 93 -8.30 -7.22 -1.62
N TRP A 94 -9.41 -6.55 -1.96
CA TRP A 94 -9.71 -6.16 -3.34
C TRP A 94 -8.64 -5.22 -3.92
N LEU A 95 -8.12 -4.29 -3.11
CA LEU A 95 -7.04 -3.42 -3.56
C LEU A 95 -5.74 -4.20 -3.88
N ASP A 96 -5.42 -5.23 -3.08
CA ASP A 96 -4.25 -6.08 -3.29
C ASP A 96 -4.40 -7.01 -4.51
N THR A 97 -5.55 -7.68 -4.66
CA THR A 97 -5.71 -8.77 -5.65
C THR A 97 -6.62 -8.39 -6.83
N GLY A 98 -7.53 -7.44 -6.64
CA GLY A 98 -8.61 -7.12 -7.58
C GLY A 98 -9.80 -8.07 -7.47
N GLU A 99 -9.79 -9.00 -6.51
CA GLU A 99 -10.83 -10.01 -6.32
C GLU A 99 -11.78 -9.64 -5.17
N GLY A 100 -13.02 -10.09 -5.25
CA GLY A 100 -14.05 -9.82 -4.23
C GLY A 100 -14.75 -8.46 -4.36
N SER A 101 -15.42 -8.05 -3.29
CA SER A 101 -16.18 -6.79 -3.24
C SER A 101 -15.27 -5.59 -3.05
N LEU A 102 -15.50 -4.53 -3.83
CA LEU A 102 -14.70 -3.31 -3.80
C LEU A 102 -14.87 -2.52 -2.49
N GLN A 103 -16.08 -2.48 -1.93
CA GLN A 103 -16.41 -1.73 -0.72
C GLN A 103 -16.41 -2.61 0.53
N GLN A 104 -15.98 -2.05 1.66
CA GLN A 104 -16.24 -2.61 2.98
C GLN A 104 -17.65 -2.19 3.40
N PHE A 105 -18.51 -3.17 3.70
CA PHE A 105 -19.83 -2.96 4.31
C PHE A 105 -19.76 -3.14 5.81
#